data_AF-A0A0S6WXS2-F1
#
_entry.id   AF-A0A0S6WXS2-F1
#
_cell.length_a   1.000
_cell.length_b   1.000
_cell.length_c   1.000
_cell.angle_alpha   90.00
_cell.angle_beta   90.00
_cell.angle_gamma   90.00
#
_symmetry.space_group_name_H-M   'P 1'
#
loop_
_entity.id
_entity.type
_entity.pdbx_description
1 polymer ?
#
loop_
_entity_poly.entity_id
_entity_poly.type
_entity_poly.pdbx_seq_one_letter_code
_entity_poly.pdbx_strand_id
1 'polypeptide(L)'
;MTAVIKPMKFTEVKAALDKAGVSGLTVSEVSGVGRQKGQTQVYRGAEYSSNMLPKIKLEIAVSDAFADTVIGILREAASTGEIGDGKVFVFDLARCCVCARASRAI
;
A
#
# COMPACT_ATOMS: atom_id res chain seq x y z
N MET A 1 9.37 -3.39 -0.42
CA MET A 1 8.23 -3.44 0.52
C MET A 1 6.92 -3.19 -0.22
N THR A 2 5.81 -3.67 0.34
CA THR A 2 4.47 -3.54 -0.23
C THR A 2 3.51 -3.02 0.83
N ALA A 3 2.77 -1.95 0.56
CA ALA A 3 1.74 -1.43 1.45
C ALA A 3 0.36 -1.57 0.82
N VAL A 4 -0.59 -2.13 1.55
CA VAL A 4 -2.01 -2.17 1.14
C VAL A 4 -2.75 -1.21 2.04
N ILE A 5 -3.41 -0.19 1.46
CA ILE A 5 -4.03 0.92 2.19
C ILE A 5 -5.46 1.20 1.70
N LYS A 6 -6.22 2.00 2.48
CA LYS A 6 -7.52 2.53 2.05
C LYS A 6 -7.32 3.49 0.84
N PRO A 7 -8.17 3.45 -0.20
CA PRO A 7 -8.02 4.31 -1.38
C PRO A 7 -8.01 5.81 -1.05
N MET A 8 -8.83 6.24 -0.09
CA MET A 8 -8.94 7.66 0.31
C MET A 8 -7.65 8.24 0.88
N LYS A 9 -6.75 7.40 1.40
CA LYS A 9 -5.48 7.81 2.00
C LYS A 9 -4.34 7.91 0.98
N PHE A 10 -4.54 7.48 -0.26
CA PHE A 10 -3.47 7.45 -1.26
C PHE A 10 -2.83 8.81 -1.51
N THR A 11 -3.63 9.86 -1.63
CA THR A 11 -3.12 11.23 -1.89
C THR A 11 -2.23 11.72 -0.75
N GLU A 12 -2.62 11.46 0.50
CA GLU A 12 -1.86 11.85 1.69
C GLU A 12 -0.56 11.04 1.81
N VAL A 13 -0.63 9.73 1.60
CA VAL A 13 0.53 8.83 1.59
C VAL A 13 1.52 9.23 0.50
N LYS A 14 1.05 9.49 -0.72
CA LYS A 14 1.90 9.92 -1.83
C LYS A 14 2.62 11.23 -1.49
N ALA A 15 1.90 12.23 -0.99
CA ALA A 15 2.50 13.51 -0.63
C ALA A 15 3.54 13.38 0.51
N ALA A 16 3.31 12.50 1.48
CA ALA A 16 4.26 12.25 2.56
C ALA A 16 5.53 11.53 2.07
N LEU A 17 5.37 10.56 1.18
CA LEU A 17 6.48 9.86 0.52
C LEU A 17 7.32 10.80 -0.37
N ASP A 18 6.66 11.67 -1.15
CA ASP A 18 7.33 12.67 -1.98
C ASP A 18 8.16 13.64 -1.13
N LYS A 19 7.63 14.12 0.00
CA LYS A 19 8.36 14.98 0.95
C LYS A 19 9.59 14.30 1.56
N ALA A 20 9.55 12.98 1.72
CA ALA A 20 10.67 12.19 2.20
C ALA A 20 11.68 11.83 1.09
N GLY A 21 11.43 12.22 -0.15
CA GLY A 21 12.32 11.95 -1.29
C GLY A 21 12.10 10.58 -1.94
N VAL A 22 10.99 9.89 -1.67
CA VAL A 22 10.63 8.64 -2.35
C VAL A 22 9.90 8.97 -3.65
N SER A 23 10.64 9.00 -4.76
CA SER A 23 10.10 9.34 -6.09
C SER A 23 9.66 8.14 -6.94
N GLY A 24 10.02 6.92 -6.53
CA GLY A 24 9.71 5.68 -7.25
C GLY A 24 8.70 4.82 -6.48
N LEU A 25 7.49 4.68 -7.00
CA LEU A 25 6.49 3.75 -6.49
C LEU A 25 5.63 3.20 -7.62
N THR A 26 5.14 1.98 -7.45
CA THR A 26 4.14 1.36 -8.33
C THR A 26 2.83 1.24 -7.59
N VAL A 27 1.72 1.54 -8.27
CA VAL A 27 0.36 1.46 -7.71
C VAL A 27 -0.42 0.39 -8.44
N SER A 28 -1.20 -0.39 -7.70
CA SER A 28 -2.19 -1.30 -8.28
C SER A 28 -3.46 -1.30 -7.44
N GLU A 29 -4.61 -1.38 -8.12
CA GLU A 29 -5.89 -1.59 -7.46
C GLU A 29 -6.03 -3.06 -7.09
N VAL A 30 -6.41 -3.33 -5.84
CA VAL A 30 -6.57 -4.70 -5.34
C VAL A 30 -7.83 -4.80 -4.49
N SER A 31 -8.37 -6.00 -4.38
CA SER A 31 -9.49 -6.31 -3.52
C SER A 31 -9.00 -7.16 -2.34
N GLY A 32 -9.36 -6.76 -1.12
CA GLY A 32 -8.90 -7.42 0.10
C GLY A 32 -10.05 -7.92 0.96
N VAL A 33 -9.81 -9.03 1.67
CA VAL A 33 -10.63 -9.51 2.78
C VAL A 33 -9.76 -9.50 4.03
N GLY A 34 -10.29 -9.02 5.15
CA GLY A 34 -9.53 -8.90 6.40
C GLY A 34 -10.39 -9.18 7.64
N ARG A 35 -9.92 -8.74 8.82
CA ARG A 35 -10.70 -8.84 10.08
C ARG A 35 -11.94 -7.95 10.11
N GLN A 36 -12.17 -7.12 9.10
CA GLN A 36 -13.48 -6.55 8.82
C GLN A 36 -14.38 -7.74 8.45
N LYS A 37 -15.00 -8.37 9.47
CA LYS A 37 -16.01 -9.40 9.27
C LYS A 37 -17.00 -8.82 8.28
N GLY A 38 -16.99 -9.31 7.04
CA GLY A 38 -18.07 -9.03 6.10
C GLY A 38 -19.35 -9.41 6.84
N GLN A 39 -20.31 -8.49 6.94
CA GLN A 39 -21.62 -8.90 7.43
C GLN A 39 -22.08 -10.04 6.53
N THR A 40 -22.23 -11.23 7.09
CA THR A 40 -22.76 -12.38 6.36
C THR A 40 -24.23 -12.10 6.09
N GLN A 41 -24.55 -11.36 5.03
CA GLN A 41 -25.92 -11.19 4.59
C GLN A 41 -26.27 -12.37 3.69
N VAL A 42 -27.11 -13.25 4.23
CA VAL A 42 -27.68 -14.41 3.54
C VAL A 42 -28.63 -13.91 2.45
N TYR A 43 -28.34 -14.19 1.18
CA TYR A 43 -29.29 -13.98 0.09
C TYR A 43 -29.59 -15.31 -0.61
N ARG A 44 -30.81 -15.84 -0.41
CA ARG A 44 -31.42 -16.95 -1.16
C ARG A 44 -30.61 -18.26 -1.26
N GLY A 45 -30.01 -18.72 -0.16
CA GLY A 45 -29.55 -20.11 -0.03
C GLY A 45 -28.33 -20.53 -0.85
N ALA A 46 -27.60 -19.59 -1.47
CA ALA A 46 -26.28 -19.83 -2.04
C ALA A 46 -25.26 -18.94 -1.32
N GLU A 47 -24.27 -19.55 -0.68
CA GLU A 47 -23.20 -18.86 0.05
C GLU A 47 -22.25 -18.16 -0.93
N TYR A 48 -22.55 -16.91 -1.30
CA TYR A 48 -21.57 -16.04 -1.93
C TYR A 48 -21.03 -15.04 -0.90
N SER A 49 -20.18 -15.54 -0.02
CA SER A 49 -19.36 -14.68 0.85
C SER A 49 -18.22 -14.07 0.03
N SER A 50 -18.45 -12.92 -0.58
CA SER A 50 -17.33 -12.11 -1.10
C SER A 50 -17.57 -10.64 -0.83
N ASN A 51 -17.44 -10.27 0.45
CA ASN A 51 -17.36 -8.88 0.87
C ASN A 51 -15.92 -8.37 0.68
N MET A 52 -15.44 -8.43 -0.55
CA MET A 52 -14.14 -7.88 -0.94
C MET A 52 -14.24 -6.36 -0.97
N LEU A 53 -13.38 -5.69 -0.20
CA LEU A 53 -13.32 -4.24 -0.19
C LEU A 53 -12.17 -3.75 -1.08
N PRO A 54 -12.39 -2.72 -1.91
CA PRO A 54 -11.33 -2.14 -2.74
C PRO A 54 -10.26 -1.50 -1.86
N LYS A 55 -9.01 -1.72 -2.24
CA LYS A 55 -7.79 -1.22 -1.59
C LYS A 55 -6.79 -0.81 -2.66
N ILE A 56 -5.82 0.00 -2.26
CA ILE A 56 -4.68 0.35 -3.11
C ILE A 56 -3.45 -0.39 -2.59
N LYS A 57 -2.75 -1.09 -3.48
CA LYS A 57 -1.45 -1.70 -3.24
C LYS A 57 -0.37 -0.79 -3.78
N LEU A 58 0.58 -0.44 -2.92
CA LEU A 58 1.79 0.32 -3.22
C LEU A 58 2.97 -0.61 -3.15
N GLU A 59 3.81 -0.61 -4.18
CA GLU A 59 5.05 -1.36 -4.23
C GLU A 59 6.21 -0.37 -4.32
N ILE A 60 7.08 -0.43 -3.32
CA ILE A 60 8.14 0.57 -3.10
C ILE A 60 9.43 -0.19 -2.84
N ALA A 61 10.47 0.12 -3.62
CA ALA A 61 11.82 -0.38 -3.41
C ALA A 61 12.67 0.76 -2.82
N VAL A 62 13.27 0.52 -1.66
CA VAL A 62 14.16 1.46 -0.97
C VAL A 62 15.36 0.70 -0.41
N SER A 63 16.43 1.44 -0.09
CA SER A 63 17.57 0.88 0.63
C SER A 63 17.20 0.53 2.07
N ASP A 64 17.91 -0.42 2.66
CA ASP A 64 17.67 -0.88 4.03
C ASP A 64 17.74 0.26 5.04
N ALA A 65 18.70 1.18 4.87
CA ALA A 65 18.85 2.37 5.71
C ALA A 65 17.63 3.32 5.68
N PHE A 66 16.79 3.21 4.66
CA PHE A 66 15.60 4.04 4.49
C PHE A 66 14.29 3.29 4.77
N ALA A 67 14.36 1.97 4.98
CA ALA A 67 13.18 1.13 5.13
C ALA A 67 12.32 1.55 6.33
N ASP A 68 12.93 1.73 7.51
CA ASP A 68 12.20 2.09 8.74
C ASP A 68 11.55 3.47 8.63
N THR A 69 12.22 4.44 8.01
CA THR A 69 11.67 5.77 7.73
C THR A 69 10.40 5.68 6.88
N VAL A 70 10.45 4.90 5.80
CA VAL A 70 9.29 4.73 4.90
C VAL A 70 8.15 3.98 5.58
N ILE A 71 8.46 2.98 6.40
CA ILE A 71 7.46 2.25 7.20
C ILE A 71 6.76 3.21 8.17
N GLY A 72 7.52 4.09 8.84
CA GLY A 72 6.98 5.12 9.73
C GLY A 72 6.01 6.05 9.01
N ILE A 73 6.44 6.59 7.87
CA ILE A 73 5.61 7.48 7.02
C ILE A 73 4.33 6.79 6.57
N LEU A 74 4.43 5.56 6.06
CA LEU A 74 3.27 4.78 5.62
C LEU A 74 2.29 4.55 6.76
N ARG A 75 2.80 4.23 7.94
CA ARG A 75 1.98 3.94 9.12
C ARG A 75 1.25 5.19 9.62
N GLU A 76 1.91 6.34 9.62
CA GLU A 76 1.29 7.62 10.03
C GLU A 76 0.28 8.12 8.99
N ALA A 77 0.68 8.23 7.73
CA ALA A 77 -0.16 8.81 6.68
C ALA A 77 -1.37 7.92 6.32
N ALA A 78 -1.20 6.58 6.31
CA ALA A 78 -2.29 5.66 5.98
C ALA A 78 -3.25 5.38 7.14
N SER A 79 -2.90 5.75 8.38
CA SER A 79 -3.74 5.51 9.55
C SER A 79 -4.95 6.46 9.56
N THR A 80 -6.14 5.89 9.75
CA THR A 80 -7.38 6.61 10.09
C THR A 80 -7.81 6.33 11.53
N GLY A 81 -7.22 5.33 12.20
CA GLY A 81 -7.64 4.88 13.52
C GLY A 81 -8.82 3.91 13.47
N GLU A 82 -9.33 3.59 12.28
CA GLU A 82 -10.42 2.64 12.08
C GLU A 82 -9.92 1.26 11.63
N ILE A 83 -10.78 0.27 11.79
CA ILE A 83 -10.50 -1.09 11.32
C ILE A 83 -10.36 -1.08 9.79
N GLY A 84 -9.28 -1.69 9.28
CA GLY A 84 -9.06 -1.88 7.85
C GLY A 84 -8.18 -0.83 7.18
N ASP A 85 -7.39 -0.07 7.95
CA ASP A 85 -6.36 0.85 7.44
C ASP A 85 -5.33 0.16 6.54
N GLY A 86 -5.10 -1.12 6.78
CA GLY A 86 -4.35 -1.99 5.89
C GLY A 86 -3.12 -2.58 6.57
N LYS A 87 -2.12 -2.96 5.77
CA LYS A 87 -0.89 -3.61 6.23
C LYS A 87 0.30 -3.22 5.35
N VAL A 88 1.47 -3.17 5.96
CA VAL A 88 2.76 -3.03 5.27
C VAL A 88 3.50 -4.36 5.39
N PHE A 89 4.00 -4.86 4.27
CA PHE A 89 4.80 -6.06 4.18
C PHE A 89 6.22 -5.67 3.76
N VAL A 90 7.20 -6.14 4.52
CA VAL A 90 8.61 -5.92 4.25
C VAL A 90 9.21 -7.22 3.77
N PHE A 91 9.98 -7.14 2.69
CA PHE A 91 10.66 -8.27 2.06
C PHE A 91 12.02 -7.77 1.59
N ASP A 92 13.02 -8.64 1.71
CA ASP A 92 14.37 -8.36 1.21
C ASP A 92 14.40 -8.45 -0.32
N LEU A 93 15.10 -7.49 -0.94
CA LEU A 93 15.33 -7.48 -2.38
C LEU A 93 16.79 -7.80 -2.66
N ALA A 94 17.05 -8.99 -3.20
CA ALA A 94 18.41 -9.44 -3.47
C ALA A 94 19.14 -8.56 -4.52
N ARG A 95 18.41 -8.11 -5.55
CA ARG A 95 18.93 -7.23 -6.61
C ARG A 95 17.82 -6.33 -7.16
N CYS A 96 18.19 -5.12 -7.54
CA CYS A 96 17.35 -4.18 -8.29
C CYS A 96 18.19 -3.58 -9.41
N CYS A 97 17.63 -3.47 -10.62
CA CYS A 97 18.26 -2.79 -11.74
C CYS A 97 17.32 -1.71 -12.28
N VAL A 98 17.91 -0.63 -12.81
CA VAL A 98 17.17 0.44 -13.47
C VAL A 98 17.32 0.23 -14.98
N CYS A 99 16.22 0.06 -15.70
CA CYS A 99 16.24 -0.23 -17.14
C CYS A 99 16.78 0.94 -17.98
N ALA A 100 16.56 2.19 -17.55
CA ALA A 100 17.06 3.39 -18.23
C ALA A 100 17.52 4.43 -17.20
N ARG A 101 18.74 4.95 -17.35
CA ARG A 101 19.13 6.18 -16.66
C ARG A 101 18.47 7.35 -17.38
N ALA A 102 17.54 8.04 -16.71
CA ALA A 102 17.19 9.39 -17.12
C ALA A 102 18.46 10.24 -16.98
N SER A 103 19.03 10.67 -18.10
CA SER A 103 20.01 11.76 -18.12
C SER A 103 19.34 12.98 -17.52
N ARG A 104 20.02 13.68 -16.61
CA ARG A 104 19.56 14.95 -16.01
C ARG A 104 18.90 15.82 -17.09
N ALA A 105 17.58 15.96 -17.03
CA ALA A 105 16.91 17.07 -17.68
C ALA A 105 17.22 18.30 -16.82
N ILE A 106 17.85 19.27 -17.46
CA ILE A 106 18.18 20.61 -16.94
C ILE A 106 16.88 21.33 -16.57
#